data_AF-W2SK92-F1
#
_entry.id   AF-W2SK92-F1
#
_cell.length_a   1.000
_cell.length_b   1.000
_cell.length_c   1.000
_cell.angle_alpha   90.00
_cell.angle_beta   90.00
_cell.angle_gamma   90.00
#
_symmetry.space_group_name_H-M   'P 1'
#
loop_
_entity.id
_entity.type
_entity.pdbx_description
1 polymer ?
#
loop_
_entity_poly.entity_id
_entity_poly.type
_entity_poly.pdbx_seq_one_letter_code
_entity_poly.pdbx_strand_id
1 'polypeptide(L)'
;DQKVAGLKIAPSENQSSNDVPELNETDPSFMQQIFMVQGQALMELFRFCPQCGCALQEKGGVQLKADGSTPIVHYICNCCSLQTTSVKLWKGQRKAETKSEDQ
;
A
#
# COMPACT_ATOMS: atom_id res chain seq x y z
N ASP A 1 -28.55 63.13 -6.09
CA ASP A 1 -28.60 61.65 -6.04
C ASP A 1 -27.23 61.00 -6.23
N GLN A 2 -27.07 59.86 -5.56
CA GLN A 2 -25.88 59.01 -5.28
C GLN A 2 -24.97 58.66 -6.48
N LYS A 3 -23.63 58.61 -6.32
CA LYS A 3 -22.76 57.45 -5.95
C LYS A 3 -22.92 56.29 -6.97
N VAL A 4 -21.91 55.67 -7.58
CA VAL A 4 -20.82 54.88 -7.00
C VAL A 4 -19.75 54.62 -8.09
N ALA A 5 -18.47 54.74 -7.74
CA ALA A 5 -17.34 54.28 -8.55
C ALA A 5 -17.31 52.75 -8.64
N GLY A 6 -17.37 52.20 -9.85
CA GLY A 6 -17.23 50.76 -10.09
C GLY A 6 -15.77 50.32 -9.94
N LEU A 7 -15.45 49.72 -8.81
CA LEU A 7 -14.23 48.90 -8.64
C LEU A 7 -14.32 47.70 -9.61
N LYS A 8 -13.40 47.64 -10.57
CA LYS A 8 -13.13 46.39 -11.30
C LYS A 8 -12.33 45.48 -10.37
N ILE A 9 -13.03 44.55 -9.72
CA ILE A 9 -12.43 43.47 -8.96
C ILE A 9 -11.78 42.54 -9.98
N ALA A 10 -10.44 42.46 -9.96
CA ALA A 10 -9.71 41.42 -10.68
C ALA A 10 -10.10 40.05 -10.09
N PRO A 11 -10.16 38.97 -10.89
CA PRO A 11 -10.33 37.64 -10.32
C PRO A 11 -9.06 37.32 -9.54
N SER A 12 -9.15 37.33 -8.21
CA SER A 12 -8.13 36.73 -7.36
C SER A 12 -8.09 35.25 -7.69
N GLU A 13 -7.03 34.82 -8.34
CA GLU A 13 -6.66 33.42 -8.43
C GLU A 13 -6.50 32.91 -6.99
N ASN A 14 -7.50 32.18 -6.50
CA ASN A 14 -7.38 31.36 -5.30
C ASN A 14 -6.47 30.17 -5.64
N GLN A 15 -5.17 30.43 -5.77
CA GLN A 15 -4.16 29.38 -5.71
C GLN A 15 -4.02 28.96 -4.25
N SER A 16 -4.90 28.06 -3.81
CA SER A 16 -4.57 27.22 -2.66
C SER A 16 -3.51 26.22 -3.16
N SER A 17 -2.24 26.62 -3.15
CA SER A 17 -1.15 25.67 -3.32
C SER A 17 -1.11 24.82 -2.04
N ASN A 18 -1.95 23.79 -2.01
CA ASN A 18 -1.70 22.64 -1.15
C ASN A 18 -0.54 21.90 -1.81
N ASP A 19 0.69 22.41 -1.63
CA ASP A 19 1.92 21.75 -2.04
C ASP A 19 2.09 20.52 -1.15
N VAL A 20 1.41 19.43 -1.53
CA VAL A 20 1.65 18.12 -0.93
C VAL A 20 3.06 17.71 -1.34
N PRO A 21 3.96 17.41 -0.39
CA PRO A 21 5.29 16.93 -0.73
C PRO A 21 5.19 15.68 -1.59
N GLU A 22 5.74 15.74 -2.80
CA GLU A 22 5.83 14.60 -3.70
C GLU A 22 7.12 13.82 -3.45
N LEU A 23 7.02 12.49 -3.46
CA LEU A 23 8.18 11.60 -3.33
C LEU A 23 8.73 11.27 -4.71
N ASN A 24 10.04 11.06 -4.80
CA ASN A 24 10.66 10.53 -6.01
C ASN A 24 10.17 9.11 -6.31
N GLU A 25 10.18 8.73 -7.59
CA GLU A 25 9.90 7.37 -8.02
C GLU A 25 10.89 6.37 -7.37
N THR A 26 10.41 5.14 -7.13
CA THR A 26 11.25 4.08 -6.57
C THR A 26 12.24 3.58 -7.61
N ASP A 27 13.51 3.41 -7.21
CA ASP A 27 14.54 2.81 -8.07
C ASP A 27 14.09 1.40 -8.53
N PRO A 28 13.99 1.15 -9.85
CA PRO A 28 13.55 -0.13 -10.39
C PRO A 28 14.38 -1.33 -9.94
N SER A 29 15.66 -1.14 -9.55
CA SER A 29 16.53 -2.21 -9.06
C SER A 29 16.00 -2.88 -7.79
N PHE A 30 15.27 -2.13 -6.95
CA PHE A 30 14.68 -2.67 -5.72
C PHE A 30 13.54 -3.66 -6.00
N MET A 31 12.92 -3.64 -7.17
CA MET A 31 11.83 -4.56 -7.53
C MET A 31 12.32 -6.02 -7.66
N GLN A 32 13.63 -6.24 -7.78
CA GLN A 32 14.24 -7.56 -7.89
C GLN A 32 14.93 -8.01 -6.59
N GLN A 33 15.10 -7.09 -5.64
CA GLN A 33 15.77 -7.34 -4.37
C GLN A 33 14.80 -7.98 -3.36
N ILE A 34 15.34 -8.88 -2.53
CA ILE A 34 14.61 -9.45 -1.40
C ILE A 34 15.02 -8.69 -0.14
N PHE A 35 14.02 -8.16 0.57
CA PHE A 35 14.21 -7.49 1.86
C PHE A 35 13.73 -8.40 2.99
N MET A 36 14.57 -8.56 4.02
CA MET A 36 14.16 -9.19 5.27
C MET A 36 13.40 -8.16 6.11
N VAL A 37 12.19 -8.52 6.53
CA VAL A 37 11.35 -7.68 7.39
C VAL A 37 10.93 -8.46 8.62
N GLN A 38 10.78 -7.77 9.75
CA GLN A 38 10.19 -8.37 10.94
C GLN A 38 8.70 -8.68 10.69
N GLY A 39 8.18 -9.72 11.33
CA GLY A 39 6.77 -10.12 11.18
C GLY A 39 5.79 -9.00 11.54
N GLN A 40 6.12 -8.17 12.55
CA GLN A 40 5.32 -7.00 12.92
C GLN A 40 5.26 -5.96 11.78
N ALA A 41 6.43 -5.59 11.21
CA ALA A 41 6.49 -4.65 10.10
C ALA A 41 5.72 -5.17 8.86
N LEU A 42 5.82 -6.46 8.58
CA LEU A 42 5.03 -7.09 7.52
C LEU A 42 3.53 -6.94 7.77
N MET A 43 3.07 -7.15 9.01
CA MET A 43 1.65 -7.03 9.37
C MET A 43 1.12 -5.60 9.29
N GLU A 44 1.96 -4.59 9.52
CA GLU A 44 1.59 -3.17 9.34
C GLU A 44 1.27 -2.83 7.88
N LEU A 45 1.90 -3.50 6.91
CA LEU A 45 1.58 -3.34 5.48
C LEU A 45 0.21 -3.96 5.14
N PHE A 46 -0.19 -5.03 5.83
CA PHE A 46 -1.48 -5.69 5.65
C PHE A 46 -2.62 -5.03 6.46
N ARG A 47 -2.51 -3.75 6.80
CA ARG A 47 -3.67 -2.96 7.26
C ARG A 47 -4.66 -2.65 6.13
N PHE A 48 -4.19 -2.71 4.89
CA PHE A 48 -4.96 -2.47 3.69
C PHE A 48 -4.88 -3.66 2.74
N CYS A 49 -5.93 -3.85 1.95
CA CYS A 49 -5.97 -4.93 0.98
C CYS A 49 -4.94 -4.66 -0.13
N PRO A 50 -4.00 -5.57 -0.41
CA PRO A 50 -2.99 -5.37 -1.46
C PRO A 50 -3.57 -5.42 -2.88
N GLN A 51 -4.87 -5.61 -3.04
CA GLN A 51 -5.55 -5.65 -4.34
C GLN A 51 -6.39 -4.41 -4.61
N CYS A 52 -7.06 -3.87 -3.58
CA CYS A 52 -8.00 -2.75 -3.76
C CYS A 52 -7.77 -1.57 -2.81
N GLY A 53 -6.81 -1.66 -1.88
CA GLY A 53 -6.51 -0.58 -0.93
C GLY A 53 -7.52 -0.40 0.20
N CYS A 54 -8.68 -1.09 0.19
CA CYS A 54 -9.63 -1.03 1.30
C CYS A 54 -8.98 -1.50 2.61
N ALA A 55 -9.33 -0.84 3.72
CA ALA A 55 -8.91 -1.26 5.06
C ALA A 55 -9.37 -2.69 5.35
N LEU A 56 -8.46 -3.48 5.90
CA LEU A 56 -8.73 -4.82 6.42
C LEU A 56 -9.17 -4.72 7.89
N GLN A 57 -9.93 -5.70 8.36
CA GLN A 57 -10.40 -5.71 9.74
C GLN A 57 -9.22 -5.88 10.72
N GLU A 58 -9.11 -5.00 11.72
CA GLU A 58 -7.98 -4.98 12.66
C GLU A 58 -7.83 -6.29 13.45
N LYS A 59 -8.96 -6.88 13.89
CA LYS A 59 -8.97 -8.13 14.67
C LYS A 59 -9.56 -9.25 13.85
N GLY A 60 -8.79 -10.30 13.59
CA GLY A 60 -9.24 -11.49 12.87
C GLY A 60 -9.36 -11.32 11.35
N GLY A 61 -9.07 -10.13 10.80
CA GLY A 61 -9.06 -9.91 9.35
C GLY A 61 -7.77 -10.34 8.66
N VAL A 62 -6.68 -10.50 9.42
CA VAL A 62 -5.34 -10.87 8.91
C VAL A 62 -4.67 -11.83 9.87
N GLN A 63 -3.95 -12.82 9.33
CA GLN A 63 -3.17 -13.78 10.09
C GLN A 63 -1.84 -14.08 9.40
N LEU A 64 -0.73 -13.87 10.10
CA LEU A 64 0.60 -14.32 9.69
C LEU A 64 0.83 -15.77 10.13
N LYS A 65 1.35 -16.58 9.20
CA LYS A 65 1.89 -17.92 9.42
C LYS A 65 3.27 -18.01 8.78
N ALA A 66 4.03 -19.04 9.13
CA ALA A 66 5.31 -19.34 8.51
C ALA A 66 5.31 -20.77 7.97
N ASP A 67 5.95 -20.96 6.82
CA ASP A 67 6.33 -22.26 6.26
C ASP A 67 7.86 -22.26 6.05
N GLY A 68 8.57 -22.79 7.04
CA GLY A 68 10.02 -22.56 7.19
C GLY A 68 10.33 -21.06 7.34
N SER A 69 11.20 -20.54 6.48
CA SER A 69 11.52 -19.10 6.41
C SER A 69 10.54 -18.27 5.57
N THR A 70 9.52 -18.90 4.98
CA THR A 70 8.58 -18.23 4.08
C THR A 70 7.40 -17.65 4.87
N PRO A 71 7.18 -16.32 4.88
CA PRO A 71 5.99 -15.76 5.49
C PRO A 71 4.76 -15.99 4.62
N ILE A 72 3.66 -16.38 5.25
CA ILE A 72 2.36 -16.61 4.62
C ILE A 72 1.33 -15.74 5.34
N VAL A 73 0.70 -14.81 4.62
CA VAL A 73 -0.34 -13.93 5.16
C VAL A 73 -1.70 -14.35 4.62
N HIS A 74 -2.58 -14.76 5.53
CA HIS A 74 -4.00 -14.93 5.22
C HIS A 74 -4.73 -13.62 5.51
N TYR A 75 -5.63 -13.20 4.63
CA TYR A 75 -6.41 -11.99 4.86
C TYR A 75 -7.81 -12.08 4.25
N ILE A 76 -8.76 -11.35 4.83
CA ILE A 76 -10.15 -11.26 4.36
C ILE A 76 -10.45 -9.81 4.01
N CYS A 77 -10.84 -9.54 2.77
CA CYS A 77 -11.20 -8.19 2.32
C CYS A 77 -12.66 -8.11 1.92
N ASN A 78 -13.47 -7.39 2.69
CA ASN A 78 -14.90 -7.25 2.44
C ASN A 78 -15.22 -6.56 1.10
N CYS A 79 -14.37 -5.63 0.64
CA CYS A 79 -14.51 -4.98 -0.67
C CYS A 79 -14.28 -5.95 -1.83
N CYS A 80 -13.36 -6.91 -1.67
CA CYS A 80 -13.11 -7.91 -2.69
C CYS A 80 -14.08 -9.10 -2.62
N SER A 81 -14.68 -9.32 -1.46
CA SER A 81 -15.44 -10.52 -1.10
C SER A 81 -16.96 -10.29 -1.11
N LEU A 82 -17.45 -9.30 -1.87
CA LEU A 82 -18.85 -8.87 -1.90
C LEU A 82 -19.87 -9.99 -2.17
N GLN A 83 -19.45 -11.12 -2.75
CA GLN A 83 -20.31 -12.27 -3.05
C GLN A 83 -19.97 -13.53 -2.24
N THR A 84 -18.72 -13.67 -1.76
CA THR A 84 -18.27 -14.85 -1.00
C THR A 84 -17.17 -14.45 -0.04
N THR A 85 -17.31 -14.77 1.25
CA THR A 85 -16.27 -14.57 2.27
C THR A 85 -15.10 -15.55 2.08
N SER A 86 -14.29 -15.32 1.05
CA SER A 86 -13.08 -16.11 0.80
C SER A 86 -11.89 -15.55 1.55
N VAL A 87 -11.15 -16.41 2.24
CA VAL A 87 -9.82 -16.10 2.77
C VAL A 87 -8.85 -16.04 1.60
N LYS A 88 -8.14 -14.92 1.46
CA LYS A 88 -7.08 -14.73 0.47
C LYS A 88 -5.72 -15.07 1.08
N LEU A 89 -4.79 -15.47 0.20
CA LEU A 89 -3.45 -15.90 0.57
C LEU A 89 -2.40 -15.04 -0.13
N TRP A 90 -1.48 -14.50 0.64
CA TRP A 90 -0.24 -13.93 0.14
C TRP A 90 0.93 -14.76 0.66
N LYS A 91 1.90 -15.05 -0.20
CA LYS A 91 3.12 -15.79 0.14
C LYS A 91 4.32 -14.91 -0.16
N GLY A 92 5.23 -14.76 0.79
CA GLY A 92 6.55 -14.19 0.51
C GLY A 92 7.27 -15.07 -0.52
N GLN A 93 7.85 -14.48 -1.55
CA GLN A 93 8.60 -15.26 -2.54
C GLN A 93 9.78 -16.00 -1.89
N ARG A 94 10.09 -17.19 -2.42
CA ARG A 94 11.45 -17.71 -2.49
C ARG A 94 11.90 -17.65 -3.95
N LYS A 95 13.05 -17.03 -4.23
CA LYS A 95 13.85 -17.43 -5.41
C LYS A 95 14.83 -18.49 -4.94
N ALA A 96 14.97 -19.54 -5.75
CA ALA A 96 15.68 -20.77 -5.44
C ALA A 96 17.11 -20.50 -4.93
N GLU A 97 17.52 -21.26 -3.93
CA GLU A 97 18.92 -21.49 -3.62
C GLU A 97 19.61 -21.94 -4.91
N THR A 98 20.36 -21.06 -5.56
CA THR A 98 21.44 -21.51 -6.42
C THR A 98 22.45 -22.18 -5.50
N LYS A 99 22.28 -23.48 -5.28
CA LYS A 99 23.43 -24.35 -5.01
C LYS A 99 24.27 -24.33 -6.29
N SER A 100 25.22 -23.41 -6.36
CA SER A 100 26.43 -23.64 -7.12
C SER A 100 27.18 -24.75 -6.39
N GLU A 101 26.96 -25.98 -6.85
CA GLU A 101 27.80 -27.13 -6.56
C GLU A 101 29.22 -26.84 -7.05
N ASP A 102 30.20 -27.10 -6.18
CA ASP A 102 31.62 -27.03 -6.46
C ASP A 102 32.00 -27.81 -7.72
N GLN A 103 32.86 -27.21 -8.54
CA GLN A 103 33.96 -27.90 -9.22
C GLN A 103 35.23 -27.07 -9.06
#